data_AF-A0A078AGX5-F1
#
_entry.id   AF-A0A078AGX5-F1
#
_cell.length_a   1.000
_cell.length_b   1.000
_cell.length_c   1.000
_cell.angle_alpha   90.00
_cell.angle_beta   90.00
_cell.angle_gamma   90.00
#
_symmetry.space_group_name_H-M   'P 1'
#
loop_
_entity.id
_entity.type
_entity.pdbx_description
1 polymer ?
#
loop_
_entity_poly.entity_id
_entity_poly.type
_entity_poly.pdbx_seq_one_letter_code
_entity_poly.pdbx_strand_id
1 'polypeptide(L)'
;MGFGEAFLRLAEASNDDELKFVQNFADAFVYIYRMSLGDNSTDAYEMSVQSTYIWILFVFAGILMSIVLLNLLIAIISLSFERINEKADLAAFQERARIIFENQYLIPNYVKRSLDDKNKFLGIIIDATAIKDQQEDQTSLKLNQLEIMIKDQYDTSKNDFLRLSQQQDEIKKQLSIQQELLQKILKAQKIN
;
A
#
# COMPACT_ATOMS: atom_id res chain seq x y z
N MET A 1 -4.90 24.75 -26.20
CA MET A 1 -4.40 25.69 -27.23
C MET A 1 -5.13 25.54 -28.56
N GLY A 2 -5.19 24.35 -29.17
CA GLY A 2 -5.85 24.16 -30.48
C GLY A 2 -7.30 24.64 -30.56
N PHE A 3 -8.15 24.33 -29.57
CA PHE A 3 -9.51 24.86 -29.52
C PHE A 3 -9.56 26.40 -29.42
N GLY A 4 -8.54 27.04 -28.82
CA GLY A 4 -8.54 28.49 -28.56
C GLY A 4 -8.24 29.29 -29.79
N GLU A 5 -7.31 28.79 -30.59
CA GLU A 5 -7.05 29.32 -31.92
C GLU A 5 -8.26 29.11 -32.85
N ALA A 6 -8.96 27.97 -32.75
CA ALA A 6 -10.17 27.74 -33.52
C ALA A 6 -11.30 28.72 -33.17
N PHE A 7 -11.52 28.98 -31.87
CA PHE A 7 -12.45 30.01 -31.41
C PHE A 7 -12.03 31.42 -31.82
N LEU A 8 -10.75 31.77 -31.71
CA LEU A 8 -10.23 33.08 -32.13
C LEU A 8 -10.45 33.31 -33.63
N ARG A 9 -10.14 32.33 -34.48
CA ARG A 9 -10.37 32.42 -35.94
C ARG A 9 -11.85 32.55 -36.30
N LEU A 10 -12.74 31.91 -35.54
CA LEU A 10 -14.18 32.03 -35.72
C LEU A 10 -14.69 33.42 -35.28
N ALA A 11 -14.10 34.01 -34.23
CA ALA A 11 -14.39 35.37 -33.80
C ALA A 11 -13.85 36.42 -34.79
N GLU A 12 -12.65 36.22 -35.35
CA GLU A 12 -12.07 37.12 -36.36
C GLU A 12 -12.85 37.12 -37.69
N ALA A 13 -13.59 36.04 -37.98
CA ALA A 13 -14.41 35.94 -39.17
C ALA A 13 -15.67 36.84 -39.12
N SER A 14 -16.05 37.40 -37.96
CA SER A 14 -17.11 38.40 -37.89
C SER A 14 -16.54 39.81 -38.13
N ASN A 15 -17.14 40.53 -39.09
CA ASN A 15 -16.73 41.88 -39.48
C ASN A 15 -17.11 42.97 -38.45
N ASP A 16 -17.93 42.64 -37.45
CA ASP A 16 -18.38 43.56 -36.41
C ASP A 16 -17.57 43.33 -35.14
N ASP A 17 -16.90 44.39 -34.65
CA ASP A 17 -16.08 44.34 -33.44
C ASP A 17 -16.92 44.15 -32.17
N GLU A 18 -18.22 44.51 -32.18
CA GLU A 18 -19.13 44.28 -31.05
C GLU A 18 -19.58 42.81 -30.94
N LEU A 19 -19.47 42.03 -32.03
CA LEU A 19 -19.90 40.62 -32.09
C LEU A 19 -18.76 39.64 -31.82
N LYS A 20 -17.54 40.14 -31.58
CA LYS A 20 -16.37 39.32 -31.27
C LYS A 20 -16.43 38.86 -29.81
N PHE A 21 -16.71 37.57 -29.61
CA PHE A 21 -16.69 36.94 -28.30
C PHE A 21 -15.26 36.76 -27.73
N VAL A 22 -14.23 36.89 -28.56
CA VAL A 22 -12.81 36.86 -28.19
C VAL A 22 -12.05 37.85 -29.06
N GLN A 23 -11.22 38.70 -28.45
CA GLN A 23 -10.48 39.74 -29.19
C GLN A 23 -9.00 39.42 -29.42
N ASN A 24 -8.37 38.73 -28.47
CA ASN A 24 -6.93 38.48 -28.46
C ASN A 24 -6.63 37.02 -28.13
N PHE A 25 -5.43 36.53 -28.48
CA PHE A 25 -5.01 35.16 -28.13
C PHE A 25 -5.05 34.88 -26.62
N ALA A 26 -4.65 35.85 -25.78
CA ALA A 26 -4.72 35.71 -24.33
C ALA A 26 -6.16 35.62 -23.83
N ASP A 27 -7.07 36.38 -24.45
CA ASP A 27 -8.50 36.36 -24.16
C ASP A 27 -9.12 35.03 -24.61
N ALA A 28 -8.70 34.49 -25.76
CA ALA A 28 -9.09 33.15 -26.24
C ALA A 28 -8.71 32.04 -25.26
N PHE A 29 -7.53 32.18 -24.63
CA PHE A 29 -7.06 31.24 -23.63
C PHE A 29 -7.91 31.29 -22.35
N VAL A 30 -8.20 32.51 -21.86
CA VAL A 30 -9.08 32.71 -20.70
C VAL A 30 -10.50 32.23 -20.99
N TYR A 31 -11.00 32.48 -22.20
CA TYR A 31 -12.32 32.02 -22.66
C TYR A 31 -12.45 30.50 -22.58
N ILE A 32 -11.47 29.78 -23.10
CA ILE A 32 -11.43 28.32 -23.03
C ILE A 32 -11.28 27.81 -21.61
N TYR A 33 -10.49 28.49 -20.79
CA TYR A 33 -10.35 28.13 -19.39
C TYR A 33 -11.69 28.28 -18.64
N ARG A 34 -12.40 29.40 -18.81
CA ARG A 34 -13.75 29.60 -18.25
C ARG A 34 -14.73 28.54 -18.74
N MET A 35 -14.71 28.26 -20.04
CA MET A 35 -15.52 27.21 -20.66
C MET A 35 -15.21 25.80 -20.11
N SER A 36 -13.95 25.51 -19.77
CA SER A 36 -13.57 24.24 -19.11
C SER A 36 -14.04 24.13 -17.65
N LEU A 37 -14.28 25.26 -16.99
CA LEU A 37 -14.87 25.34 -15.65
C LEU A 37 -16.41 25.29 -15.68
N GLY A 38 -17.02 25.31 -16.87
CA GLY A 38 -18.47 25.32 -17.04
C GLY A 38 -19.11 26.71 -17.09
N ASP A 39 -18.29 27.78 -17.09
CA ASP A 39 -18.77 29.15 -17.28
C ASP A 39 -18.81 29.49 -18.78
N ASN A 40 -20.02 29.46 -19.34
CA ASN A 40 -20.27 29.56 -20.77
C ASN A 40 -21.09 30.81 -21.08
N SER A 41 -20.45 31.85 -21.60
CA SER A 41 -21.14 33.03 -22.15
C SER A 41 -21.41 32.82 -23.65
N THR A 42 -22.67 32.56 -24.01
CA THR A 42 -23.10 32.20 -25.38
C THR A 42 -23.80 33.34 -26.12
N ASP A 43 -23.97 34.51 -25.50
CA ASP A 43 -24.79 35.62 -26.00
C ASP A 43 -24.34 36.11 -27.39
N ALA A 44 -23.05 36.04 -27.69
CA ALA A 44 -22.47 36.47 -28.96
C ALA A 44 -22.47 35.38 -30.06
N TYR A 45 -22.86 34.13 -29.75
CA TYR A 45 -22.79 33.02 -30.71
C TYR A 45 -23.83 33.14 -31.83
N GLU A 46 -25.06 33.54 -31.49
CA GLU A 46 -26.16 33.63 -32.45
C GLU A 46 -25.98 34.78 -33.45
N MET A 47 -25.22 35.81 -33.08
CA MET A 47 -24.99 37.00 -33.90
C MET A 47 -23.83 36.82 -34.90
N SER A 48 -23.10 35.70 -34.81
CA SER A 48 -21.94 35.41 -35.65
C SER A 48 -22.31 34.78 -37.01
N VAL A 49 -21.53 35.06 -38.05
CA VAL A 49 -21.75 34.58 -39.43
C VAL A 49 -21.74 33.04 -39.53
N GLN A 50 -21.07 32.36 -38.60
CA GLN A 50 -20.87 30.90 -38.60
C GLN A 50 -21.39 30.22 -37.32
N SER A 51 -22.55 30.65 -36.84
CA SER A 51 -23.18 30.15 -35.60
C SER A 51 -23.21 28.62 -35.47
N THR A 52 -23.55 27.88 -36.53
CA THR A 52 -23.59 26.39 -36.51
C THR A 52 -22.25 25.76 -36.14
N TYR A 53 -21.14 26.26 -36.69
CA TYR A 53 -19.82 25.70 -36.43
C TYR A 53 -19.34 26.01 -35.01
N ILE A 54 -19.68 27.20 -34.51
CA ILE A 54 -19.39 27.62 -33.13
C ILE A 54 -20.13 26.72 -32.14
N TRP A 55 -21.41 26.42 -32.37
CA TRP A 55 -22.18 25.50 -31.52
C TRP A 55 -21.62 24.09 -31.49
N ILE A 56 -21.21 23.54 -32.64
CA ILE A 56 -20.58 22.21 -32.70
C ILE A 56 -19.27 22.23 -31.91
N LEU A 57 -18.41 23.22 -32.15
CA LEU A 57 -17.11 23.32 -31.48
C LEU A 57 -17.27 23.56 -29.98
N PHE A 58 -18.28 24.34 -29.57
CA PHE A 58 -18.66 24.56 -28.18
C PHE A 58 -19.05 23.26 -27.47
N VAL A 59 -19.93 22.45 -28.05
CA VAL A 59 -20.35 21.17 -27.44
C VAL A 59 -19.18 20.21 -27.35
N PHE A 60 -18.38 20.07 -28.42
CA PHE A 60 -17.22 19.17 -28.42
C PHE A 60 -16.18 19.60 -27.39
N ALA A 61 -15.79 20.88 -27.36
CA ALA A 61 -14.79 21.36 -26.42
C ALA A 61 -15.33 21.35 -24.97
N GLY A 62 -16.58 21.71 -24.74
CA GLY A 62 -17.18 21.70 -23.40
C GLY A 62 -17.25 20.30 -22.80
N ILE A 63 -17.72 19.32 -23.58
CA ILE A 63 -17.85 17.93 -23.11
C ILE A 63 -16.47 17.26 -23.01
N LEU A 64 -15.64 17.34 -24.06
CA LEU A 64 -14.35 16.66 -24.06
C LEU A 64 -13.41 17.23 -23.00
N MET A 65 -13.34 18.55 -22.85
CA MET A 65 -12.46 19.13 -21.84
C MET A 65 -12.95 18.83 -20.43
N SER A 66 -14.26 18.89 -20.16
CA SER A 66 -14.79 18.58 -18.83
C SER A 66 -14.56 17.12 -18.46
N ILE A 67 -14.84 16.17 -19.36
CA ILE A 67 -14.64 14.74 -19.11
C ILE A 67 -13.16 14.40 -18.93
N VAL A 68 -12.30 14.89 -19.84
CA VAL A 68 -10.87 14.57 -19.80
C VAL A 68 -10.20 15.20 -18.58
N LEU A 69 -10.49 16.47 -18.27
CA LEU A 69 -9.91 17.16 -17.12
C LEU A 69 -10.35 16.50 -15.81
N LEU A 70 -11.64 16.19 -15.66
CA LEU A 70 -12.17 15.57 -14.46
C LEU A 70 -11.61 14.16 -14.25
N ASN A 71 -11.58 13.34 -15.30
CA ASN A 71 -11.06 11.97 -15.21
C ASN A 71 -9.56 11.95 -14.88
N LEU A 72 -8.77 12.85 -15.47
CA LEU A 72 -7.36 12.97 -15.15
C LEU A 72 -7.14 13.47 -13.71
N LEU A 73 -7.91 14.47 -13.27
CA LEU A 73 -7.81 15.03 -11.93
C LEU A 73 -8.11 13.97 -10.87
N ILE A 74 -9.21 13.22 -11.06
CA ILE A 74 -9.58 12.13 -10.15
C ILE A 74 -8.47 11.06 -10.13
N ALA A 75 -7.91 10.69 -11.28
CA ALA A 75 -6.83 9.72 -11.33
C ALA A 75 -5.58 10.17 -10.54
N ILE A 76 -5.18 11.43 -10.70
CA ILE A 76 -4.02 11.99 -9.98
C ILE A 76 -4.29 12.07 -8.47
N ILE A 77 -5.47 12.55 -8.08
CA ILE A 77 -5.85 12.63 -6.66
C ILE A 77 -5.91 11.23 -6.05
N SER A 78 -6.50 10.25 -6.75
CA SER A 78 -6.60 8.88 -6.27
C SER A 78 -5.21 8.26 -6.05
N LEU A 79 -4.31 8.38 -7.03
CA LEU A 79 -2.94 7.87 -6.92
C LEU A 79 -2.17 8.53 -5.77
N SER A 80 -2.32 9.86 -5.62
CA SER A 80 -1.66 10.60 -4.55
C SER A 80 -2.22 10.23 -3.17
N PHE A 81 -3.54 10.06 -3.07
CA PHE A 81 -4.23 9.67 -1.85
C PHE A 81 -3.82 8.27 -1.38
N GLU A 82 -3.74 7.31 -2.30
CA GLU A 82 -3.26 5.96 -2.02
C GLU A 82 -1.83 5.97 -1.48
N ARG A 83 -0.91 6.65 -2.18
CA ARG A 83 0.49 6.80 -1.76
C ARG A 83 0.66 7.49 -0.39
N ILE A 84 -0.19 8.47 -0.10
CA ILE A 84 -0.17 9.16 1.20
C ILE A 84 -0.68 8.23 2.29
N ASN A 85 -1.80 7.54 2.07
CA ASN A 85 -2.39 6.64 3.08
C ASN A 85 -1.46 5.48 3.44
N GLU A 86 -0.75 4.90 2.48
CA GLU A 86 0.23 3.84 2.75
C GLU A 86 1.32 4.27 3.74
N LYS A 87 1.66 5.56 3.74
CA LYS A 87 2.71 6.15 4.61
C LYS A 87 2.14 6.94 5.79
N ALA A 88 0.84 7.19 5.83
CA ALA A 88 0.20 8.02 6.85
C ALA A 88 0.35 7.41 8.24
N ASP A 89 0.14 6.09 8.39
CA ASP A 89 0.27 5.42 9.68
C ASP A 89 1.71 5.43 10.20
N LEU A 90 2.68 5.14 9.32
CA LEU A 90 4.11 5.17 9.67
C LEU A 90 4.55 6.60 10.05
N ALA A 91 4.14 7.60 9.27
CA ALA A 91 4.39 9.00 9.57
C ALA A 91 3.73 9.42 10.90
N ALA A 92 2.52 8.94 11.20
CA ALA A 92 1.85 9.21 12.47
C ALA A 92 2.59 8.60 13.66
N PHE A 93 3.08 7.36 13.55
CA PHE A 93 3.91 6.74 14.60
C PHE A 93 5.25 7.46 14.77
N GLN A 94 5.90 7.83 13.67
CA GLN A 94 7.13 8.59 13.69
C GLN A 94 6.93 9.94 14.39
N GLU A 95 5.84 10.64 14.09
CA GLU A 95 5.53 11.93 14.70
C GLU A 95 5.23 11.79 16.19
N ARG A 96 4.45 10.77 16.58
CA ARG A 96 4.20 10.46 18.00
C ARG A 96 5.50 10.16 18.75
N ALA A 97 6.38 9.34 18.18
CA ALA A 97 7.67 9.01 18.77
C ALA A 97 8.58 10.25 18.90
N ARG A 98 8.55 11.11 17.88
CA ARG A 98 9.27 12.39 17.88
C ARG A 98 8.77 13.31 18.99
N ILE A 99 7.45 13.46 19.13
CA ILE A 99 6.85 14.26 20.21
C ILE A 99 7.26 13.73 21.58
N ILE A 100 7.26 12.40 21.79
CA ILE A 100 7.70 11.78 23.05
C ILE A 100 9.18 12.12 23.32
N PHE A 101 10.04 12.00 22.32
CA PHE A 101 11.46 12.31 22.45
C PHE A 101 11.71 13.79 22.75
N GLU A 102 11.05 14.69 22.02
CA GLU A 102 11.15 16.14 22.22
C GLU A 102 10.72 16.54 23.64
N ASN A 103 9.70 15.88 24.20
CA ASN A 103 9.20 16.16 25.54
C ASN A 103 9.93 15.40 26.67
N GLN A 104 10.99 14.64 26.39
CA GLN A 104 11.65 13.84 27.42
C GLN A 104 12.25 14.69 28.56
N TYR A 105 12.53 15.97 28.32
CA TYR A 105 13.11 16.87 29.33
C TYR A 105 12.11 17.23 30.44
N LEU A 106 10.81 17.08 30.18
CA LEU A 106 9.75 17.32 31.17
C LEU A 106 9.68 16.22 32.24
N ILE A 107 10.28 15.06 31.99
CA ILE A 107 10.28 13.93 32.93
C ILE A 107 11.44 14.12 33.93
N PRO A 108 11.15 14.26 35.24
CA PRO A 108 12.18 14.44 36.26
C PRO A 108 13.13 13.23 36.37
N ASN A 109 14.39 13.50 36.71
CA ASN A 109 15.46 12.49 36.76
C ASN A 109 15.19 11.34 37.76
N TYR A 110 14.44 11.58 38.84
CA TYR A 110 14.09 10.54 39.80
C TYR A 110 13.12 9.51 39.21
N VAL A 111 12.17 9.93 38.35
CA VAL A 111 11.24 9.05 37.63
C VAL A 111 11.96 8.27 36.54
N LYS A 112 12.89 8.93 35.82
CA LYS A 112 13.72 8.24 34.81
C LYS A 112 14.49 7.08 35.42
N ARG A 113 15.11 7.28 36.59
CA ARG A 113 15.87 6.22 37.28
C ARG A 113 15.02 5.06 37.78
N SER A 114 13.74 5.27 38.12
CA SER A 114 12.85 4.18 38.54
C SER A 114 12.32 3.36 37.36
N LEU A 115 12.30 3.94 36.15
CA LEU A 115 11.87 3.27 34.92
C LEU A 115 13.04 2.64 34.14
N ASP A 116 14.27 3.10 34.38
CA ASP A 116 15.48 2.66 33.70
C ASP A 116 16.06 1.41 34.36
N ASP A 117 15.50 0.25 33.99
CA ASP A 117 16.09 -1.06 34.21
C ASP A 117 17.29 -1.23 33.25
N LYS A 118 18.40 -0.58 33.61
CA LYS A 118 19.64 -0.55 32.80
C LYS A 118 20.08 -1.95 32.38
N ASN A 119 20.46 -2.09 31.11
CA ASN A 119 21.03 -3.30 30.49
C ASN A 119 20.12 -4.55 30.37
N LYS A 120 18.80 -4.45 30.58
CA LYS A 120 17.92 -5.62 30.37
C LYS A 120 17.59 -5.92 28.91
N PHE A 121 17.58 -4.92 28.04
CA PHE A 121 17.12 -5.08 26.66
C PHE A 121 18.10 -4.46 25.66
N LEU A 122 18.40 -5.21 24.60
CA LEU A 122 19.07 -4.72 23.41
C LEU A 122 18.01 -4.44 22.34
N GLY A 123 17.81 -3.17 22.01
CA GLY A 123 16.92 -2.77 20.93
C GLY A 123 17.66 -2.83 19.59
N ILE A 124 17.27 -3.77 18.73
CA ILE A 124 17.71 -3.79 17.32
C ILE A 124 16.69 -2.96 16.54
N ILE A 125 17.12 -1.84 15.98
CA ILE A 125 16.29 -1.00 15.13
C ILE A 125 16.53 -1.43 13.69
N ILE A 126 15.51 -2.01 13.06
CA ILE A 126 15.52 -2.38 11.65
C ILE A 126 14.63 -1.39 10.93
N ASP A 127 15.13 -0.81 9.85
CA ASP A 127 14.37 0.12 9.02
C ASP A 127 13.18 -0.60 8.37
N ALA A 128 11.97 -0.29 8.83
CA ALA A 128 10.74 -0.87 8.31
C ALA A 128 10.48 -0.51 6.83
N THR A 129 11.06 0.60 6.34
CA THR A 129 10.96 1.02 4.94
C THR A 129 11.78 0.11 4.03
N ALA A 130 12.94 -0.37 4.50
CA ALA A 130 13.75 -1.37 3.78
C ALA A 130 13.05 -2.73 3.68
N ILE A 131 12.10 -3.03 4.58
CA ILE A 131 11.32 -4.27 4.56
C ILE A 131 10.12 -4.15 3.59
N LYS A 132 9.50 -2.97 3.49
CA LYS A 132 8.34 -2.75 2.59
C LYS A 132 8.73 -2.56 1.12
N ASP A 133 9.88 -1.93 0.83
CA ASP A 133 10.38 -1.84 -0.56
C ASP A 133 10.79 -3.22 -1.15
N GLN A 134 10.79 -4.29 -0.35
CA GLN A 134 11.00 -5.67 -0.78
C GLN A 134 9.72 -6.51 -0.93
N GLN A 135 8.53 -5.88 -0.98
CA GLN A 135 7.27 -6.58 -1.20
C GLN A 135 6.51 -6.09 -2.44
N GLU A 136 7.07 -6.40 -3.61
CA GLU A 136 6.28 -7.04 -4.67
C GLU A 136 6.89 -8.40 -5.10
N ASP A 137 7.94 -8.87 -4.42
CA ASP A 137 8.64 -10.07 -4.87
C ASP A 137 8.06 -11.31 -4.19
N GLN A 138 7.51 -12.22 -4.99
CA GLN A 138 6.96 -13.54 -4.63
C GLN A 138 7.82 -14.34 -3.63
N THR A 139 9.10 -13.98 -3.52
CA THR A 139 10.10 -14.53 -2.61
C THR A 139 9.72 -14.39 -1.13
N SER A 140 9.15 -13.26 -0.71
CA SER A 140 8.79 -13.02 0.70
C SER A 140 7.60 -13.87 1.16
N LEU A 141 6.59 -14.03 0.28
CA LEU A 141 5.47 -14.94 0.50
C LEU A 141 5.92 -16.40 0.57
N LYS A 142 6.85 -16.80 -0.31
CA LYS A 142 7.46 -18.14 -0.27
C LYS A 142 8.26 -18.36 1.01
N LEU A 143 8.99 -17.36 1.51
CA LEU A 143 9.76 -17.46 2.75
C LEU A 143 8.88 -17.63 3.98
N ASN A 144 7.80 -16.85 4.11
CA ASN A 144 6.85 -17.03 5.22
C ASN A 144 6.16 -18.40 5.18
N GLN A 145 5.80 -18.89 3.99
CA GLN A 145 5.27 -20.25 3.83
C GLN A 145 6.30 -21.32 4.21
N LEU A 146 7.57 -21.11 3.85
CA LEU A 146 8.67 -22.01 4.20
C LEU A 146 8.92 -22.04 5.71
N GLU A 147 8.84 -20.88 6.39
CA GLU A 147 8.99 -20.80 7.83
C GLU A 147 7.88 -21.55 8.56
N ILE A 148 6.62 -21.39 8.12
CA ILE A 148 5.48 -22.13 8.65
C ILE A 148 5.66 -23.65 8.42
N MET A 149 6.04 -24.06 7.21
CA MET A 149 6.28 -25.48 6.89
C MET A 149 7.41 -26.08 7.73
N ILE A 150 8.52 -25.36 7.91
CA ILE A 150 9.64 -25.83 8.75
C ILE A 150 9.20 -26.00 10.20
N LYS A 151 8.39 -25.08 10.71
CA LYS A 151 7.92 -25.12 12.11
C LYS A 151 6.97 -26.29 12.35
N ASP A 152 6.01 -26.50 11.47
CA ASP A 152 5.09 -27.63 11.54
C ASP A 152 5.82 -28.97 11.40
N GLN A 153 6.82 -29.04 10.51
CA GLN A 153 7.62 -30.24 10.32
C GLN A 153 8.56 -30.51 11.51
N TYR A 154 9.10 -29.47 12.14
CA TYR A 154 9.88 -29.58 13.37
C TYR A 154 9.03 -30.14 14.53
N ASP A 155 7.81 -29.62 14.70
CA ASP A 155 6.90 -30.08 15.75
C ASP A 155 6.42 -31.52 15.52
N THR A 156 6.13 -31.88 14.27
CA THR A 156 5.78 -33.26 13.89
C THR A 156 6.94 -34.22 14.17
N SER A 157 8.15 -33.87 13.71
CA SER A 157 9.35 -34.70 13.89
C SER A 157 9.72 -34.85 15.37
N LYS A 158 9.54 -33.80 16.18
CA LYS A 158 9.73 -33.85 17.64
C LYS A 158 8.74 -34.80 18.31
N ASN A 159 7.47 -34.77 17.92
CA ASN A 159 6.45 -35.67 18.47
C ASN A 159 6.69 -37.13 18.07
N ASP A 160 7.11 -37.37 16.83
CA ASP A 160 7.47 -38.72 16.37
C ASP A 160 8.70 -39.27 17.09
N PHE A 161 9.71 -38.42 17.31
CA PHE A 161 10.88 -38.78 18.12
C PHE A 161 10.49 -39.15 19.56
N LEU A 162 9.56 -38.41 20.17
CA LEU A 162 9.06 -38.70 21.51
C LEU A 162 8.38 -40.08 21.58
N ARG A 163 7.53 -40.39 20.59
CA ARG A 163 6.85 -41.68 20.47
C ARG A 163 7.81 -42.83 20.25
N LEU A 164 8.82 -42.65 19.39
CA LEU A 164 9.85 -43.64 19.14
C LEU A 164 10.69 -43.93 20.40
N SER A 165 11.02 -42.89 21.18
CA SER A 165 11.71 -43.07 22.46
C SER A 165 10.89 -43.92 23.44
N GLN A 166 9.58 -43.67 23.52
CA GLN A 166 8.69 -44.45 24.40
C GLN A 166 8.60 -45.92 23.96
N GLN A 167 8.49 -46.17 22.65
CA GLN A 167 8.46 -47.52 22.10
C GLN A 167 9.78 -48.27 22.35
N GLN A 168 10.93 -47.59 22.21
CA GLN A 168 12.24 -48.17 22.54
C GLN A 168 12.32 -48.64 24.00
N ASP A 169 11.77 -47.85 24.93
CA ASP A 169 11.74 -48.21 26.34
C ASP A 169 10.80 -49.39 26.63
N GLU A 170 9.65 -49.46 25.97
CA GLU A 170 8.75 -50.61 26.08
C GLU A 170 9.35 -51.89 25.49
N ILE A 171 10.00 -51.81 24.33
CA ILE A 171 10.69 -52.94 23.70
C ILE A 171 11.80 -53.46 24.60
N LYS A 172 12.61 -52.58 25.20
CA LYS A 172 13.65 -52.98 26.17
C LYS A 172 13.06 -53.71 27.37
N LYS A 173 11.95 -53.24 27.92
CA LYS A 173 11.24 -53.92 29.01
C LYS A 173 10.78 -55.32 28.60
N GLN A 174 10.14 -55.45 27.43
CA GLN A 174 9.70 -56.75 26.94
C GLN A 174 10.87 -57.72 26.70
N LEU A 175 11.99 -57.22 26.16
CA LEU A 175 13.18 -58.02 25.93
C LEU A 175 13.77 -58.56 27.25
N SER A 176 13.81 -57.73 28.30
CA SER A 176 14.29 -58.14 29.63
C SER A 176 13.43 -59.25 30.25
N ILE A 177 12.10 -59.16 30.10
CA ILE A 177 11.15 -60.17 30.58
C ILE A 177 11.35 -61.49 29.81
N GLN A 178 11.53 -61.43 28.48
CA GLN A 178 11.78 -62.63 27.68
C GLN A 178 13.10 -63.31 28.07
N GLN A 179 14.16 -62.54 28.31
CA GLN A 179 15.45 -63.08 28.76
C GLN A 179 15.31 -63.77 30.13
N GLU A 180 14.55 -63.19 31.05
CA GLU A 180 14.31 -63.79 32.37
C GLU A 180 13.52 -65.11 32.28
N LEU A 181 12.49 -65.16 31.42
CA LEU A 181 11.71 -66.37 31.17
C LEU A 181 12.56 -67.48 30.52
N LEU A 182 13.40 -67.15 29.54
CA LEU A 182 14.34 -68.08 28.92
C LEU A 182 15.33 -68.67 29.94
N GLN A 183 15.87 -67.85 30.84
CA GLN A 183 16.74 -68.35 31.91
C GLN A 183 16.01 -69.28 32.88
N LYS A 184 14.75 -69.00 33.22
CA LYS A 184 13.94 -69.88 34.06
C LYS A 184 13.68 -71.23 33.39
N ILE A 185 13.38 -71.25 32.08
CA ILE A 185 13.17 -72.48 31.31
C ILE A 185 14.46 -73.30 31.20
N LEU A 186 15.60 -72.67 30.89
CA LEU A 186 16.90 -73.34 30.82
C LEU A 186 17.34 -73.94 32.17
N LYS A 187 17.01 -73.29 33.29
CA LYS A 187 17.26 -73.84 34.63
C LYS A 187 16.34 -75.03 34.94
N ALA A 188 15.09 -75.00 34.49
CA ALA A 188 14.17 -76.12 34.65
C ALA A 188 14.56 -77.36 33.83
N GLN A 189 15.17 -77.18 32.65
CA GLN A 189 15.65 -78.29 31.81
C GLN A 189 16.95 -78.94 32.30
N LYS A 190 17.74 -78.28 33.14
CA LYS A 190 18.98 -78.82 33.74
C LYS A 190 18.77 -79.67 35.00
N ILE A 191 17.53 -79.82 35.47
CA ILE A 191 17.18 -80.53 36.72
C ILE A 191 16.52 -81.90 36.45
N ASN A 192 16.32 -82.28 35.17
CA ASN A 192 16.01 -83.65 34.73
C ASN A 192 17.25 -84.28 34.10
#